data_AF-A0A2E0HJF4-F1
#
_entry.id   AF-A0A2E0HJF4-F1
#
_cell.length_a   1.000
_cell.length_b   1.000
_cell.length_c   1.000
_cell.angle_alpha   90.00
_cell.angle_beta   90.00
_cell.angle_gamma   90.00
#
_symmetry.space_group_name_H-M   'P 1'
#
loop_
_entity.id
_entity.type
_entity.pdbx_description
1 polymer ?
#
loop_
_entity_poly.entity_id
_entity_poly.type
_entity_poly.pdbx_seq_one_letter_code
_entity_poly.pdbx_strand_id
1 'polypeptide(L)'
;MLAQIREFQARMEAALQSQDLDQLRQTSLDCERFLRARLPLASGGEQPELAELVPALEALVQCYHQAVTRVDQAKRETLQQMSTLSRSRNSAHKYLDVAQQIGR
;
A
#
# COMPACT_ATOMS: atom_id res chain seq x y z
N MET A 1 19.38 11.14 10.40
CA MET A 1 18.66 10.57 9.23
C MET A 1 18.19 9.14 9.50
N LEU A 2 19.08 8.28 10.01
CA LEU A 2 18.80 6.88 10.34
C LEU A 2 17.57 6.68 11.25
N ALA A 3 17.45 7.46 12.34
CA ALA A 3 16.30 7.36 13.26
C ALA A 3 14.95 7.58 12.56
N GLN A 4 14.89 8.55 11.63
CA GLN A 4 13.68 8.84 10.87
C GLN A 4 13.32 7.70 9.90
N ILE A 5 14.32 7.06 9.30
CA ILE A 5 14.11 5.89 8.42
C ILE A 5 13.57 4.70 9.22
N ARG A 6 14.12 4.44 10.42
CA ARG A 6 13.62 3.40 11.32
C ARG A 6 12.18 3.70 11.78
N GLU A 7 11.85 4.96 12.01
CA GLU A 7 10.47 5.36 12.32
C GLU A 7 9.52 5.11 11.15
N PHE A 8 9.90 5.47 9.92
CA PHE A 8 9.11 5.16 8.73
C PHE A 8 8.91 3.66 8.55
N GLN A 9 9.96 2.88 8.75
CA GLN A 9 9.89 1.41 8.69
C GLN A 9 8.88 0.87 9.71
N ALA A 10 8.99 1.24 10.99
CA ALA A 10 8.09 0.78 12.04
C ALA A 10 6.63 1.17 11.76
N ARG A 11 6.39 2.38 11.24
CA ARG A 11 5.05 2.83 10.86
C ARG A 11 4.49 2.07 9.66
N MET A 12 5.31 1.76 8.66
CA MET A 12 4.89 0.94 7.52
C MET A 12 4.59 -0.50 7.96
N GLU A 13 5.41 -1.09 8.82
CA GLU A 13 5.18 -2.43 9.39
C GLU A 13 3.87 -2.47 10.20
N ALA A 14 3.62 -1.47 11.04
CA ALA A 14 2.37 -1.37 11.80
C ALA A 14 1.15 -1.27 10.86
N ALA A 15 1.23 -0.43 9.82
CA ALA A 15 0.15 -0.26 8.85
C ALA A 15 -0.06 -1.52 7.98
N LEU A 16 1.00 -2.29 7.70
CA LEU A 16 0.91 -3.62 7.07
C LEU A 16 0.16 -4.62 7.94
N GLN A 17 0.44 -4.62 9.26
CA GLN A 17 -0.21 -5.51 10.21
C GLN A 17 -1.69 -5.17 10.41
N SER A 18 -2.02 -3.88 10.48
CA SER A 18 -3.41 -3.41 10.61
C SER A 18 -4.19 -3.41 9.30
N GLN A 19 -3.53 -3.68 8.16
CA GLN A 19 -4.09 -3.59 6.80
C GLN A 19 -4.62 -2.18 6.47
N ASP A 20 -4.08 -1.14 7.11
CA ASP A 20 -4.45 0.25 6.86
C ASP A 20 -3.73 0.77 5.60
N LEU A 21 -4.41 0.64 4.46
CA LEU A 21 -3.88 1.05 3.16
C LEU A 21 -3.69 2.57 3.04
N ASP A 22 -4.50 3.36 3.75
CA ASP A 22 -4.41 4.82 3.72
C ASP A 22 -3.18 5.29 4.52
N GLN A 23 -2.96 4.70 5.69
CA GLN A 23 -1.75 4.95 6.49
C GLN A 23 -0.48 4.50 5.76
N LEU A 24 -0.52 3.37 5.05
CA LEU A 24 0.60 2.91 4.21
C LEU A 24 0.92 3.93 3.11
N ARG A 25 -0.11 4.43 2.41
CA ARG A 25 0.06 5.44 1.37
C ARG A 25 0.65 6.72 1.93
N GLN A 26 0.12 7.23 3.05
CA GLN A 26 0.59 8.46 3.65
C GLN A 26 2.04 8.35 4.12
N THR A 27 2.36 7.28 4.85
CA THR A 27 3.72 7.02 5.36
C THR A 27 4.71 6.86 4.20
N SER A 28 4.29 6.24 3.10
CA SER A 28 5.09 6.11 1.89
C SER A 28 5.45 7.48 1.27
N LEU A 29 4.46 8.37 1.12
CA LEU A 29 4.66 9.70 0.55
C LEU A 29 5.56 10.57 1.43
N ASP A 30 5.40 10.47 2.75
CA ASP A 30 6.21 11.20 3.71
C ASP A 30 7.66 10.72 3.69
N CYS A 31 7.87 9.40 3.57
CA CYS A 31 9.19 8.80 3.42
C CYS A 31 9.87 9.23 2.11
N GLU A 32 9.16 9.19 0.97
CA GLU A 32 9.66 9.65 -0.33
C GLU A 32 10.08 11.12 -0.29
N ARG A 33 9.25 11.98 0.30
CA ARG A 33 9.55 13.42 0.46
C ARG A 33 10.79 13.63 1.33
N PHE A 34 10.91 12.89 2.42
CA PHE A 34 12.07 12.94 3.30
C PHE A 34 13.35 12.50 2.59
N LEU A 35 13.31 11.38 1.87
CA LEU A 35 14.46 10.85 1.14
C LEU A 35 14.90 11.80 0.02
N ARG A 36 13.98 12.38 -0.75
CA ARG A 36 14.30 13.39 -1.77
C ARG A 36 14.95 14.66 -1.20
N ALA A 37 14.56 15.05 0.02
CA ALA A 37 15.13 16.24 0.66
C ALA A 37 16.52 15.99 1.29
N ARG A 38 16.87 14.73 1.54
CA ARG A 38 18.10 14.34 2.26
C ARG A 38 19.12 13.60 1.39
N LEU A 39 18.73 13.16 0.19
CA LEU A 39 19.60 12.51 -0.79
C LEU A 39 19.81 13.42 -2.02
N PRO A 40 21.02 13.42 -2.61
CA PRO A 40 22.22 12.70 -2.18
C PRO A 40 22.80 13.30 -0.89
N LEU A 41 23.41 12.44 -0.08
CA LEU A 41 24.12 12.88 1.12
C LEU A 41 25.24 13.83 0.70
N ALA A 42 25.37 14.97 1.39
CA ALA A 42 26.49 15.88 1.16
C ALA A 42 27.81 15.10 1.36
N SER A 43 28.72 15.21 0.39
CA SER A 43 30.02 14.54 0.42
C SER A 43 30.82 15.05 1.63
N GLY A 44 30.82 14.29 2.71
CA GLY A 44 31.42 14.70 4.00
C GLY A 44 30.79 14.06 5.24
N GLY A 45 29.69 13.30 5.11
CA GLY A 45 29.09 12.55 6.23
C GLY A 45 30.05 11.49 6.79
N GLU A 46 30.17 11.45 8.12
CA GLU A 46 31.03 10.50 8.85
C GLU A 46 30.72 9.06 8.41
N GLN A 47 31.75 8.35 7.92
CA GLN A 47 31.68 6.94 7.46
C GLN A 47 30.90 5.96 8.37
N PRO A 48 30.90 6.06 9.72
CA PRO A 48 30.08 5.18 10.57
C PRO A 48 28.57 5.31 10.36
N GLU A 49 28.04 6.51 10.05
CA GLU A 49 26.60 6.66 9.82
C GLU A 49 26.14 6.03 8.50
N LEU A 50 27.02 5.97 7.49
CA LEU A 50 26.70 5.31 6.21
C LEU A 50 26.55 3.79 6.36
N ALA A 51 27.39 3.17 7.19
CA ALA A 51 27.39 1.72 7.38
C ALA A 51 26.08 1.20 8.01
N GLU A 52 25.45 1.99 8.88
CA GLU A 52 24.14 1.66 9.46
C GLU A 52 22.96 2.12 8.58
N LEU A 53 23.17 3.12 7.72
CA LEU A 53 22.15 3.66 6.83
C LEU A 53 21.79 2.70 5.70
N VAL A 54 22.79 2.04 5.11
CA VAL A 54 22.58 1.05 4.03
C VAL A 54 21.62 -0.07 4.45
N PRO A 55 21.85 -0.81 5.55
CA PRO A 55 20.94 -1.89 5.95
C PRO A 55 19.55 -1.37 6.35
N ALA A 56 19.45 -0.16 6.92
CA ALA A 56 18.16 0.45 7.22
C ALA A 56 17.35 0.80 5.95
N LEU A 57 18.03 1.29 4.90
CA LEU A 57 17.40 1.53 3.60
C LEU A 57 16.99 0.22 2.92
N GLU A 58 17.81 -0.83 3.00
CA GLU A 58 17.46 -2.15 2.48
C GLU A 58 16.22 -2.74 3.18
N ALA A 59 16.15 -2.64 4.51
CA ALA A 59 14.99 -3.07 5.29
C ALA A 59 13.72 -2.28 4.90
N LEU A 60 13.86 -0.96 4.70
CA LEU A 60 12.77 -0.12 4.22
C LEU A 60 12.29 -0.58 2.82
N VAL A 61 13.21 -0.87 1.90
CA VAL A 61 12.87 -1.39 0.57
C VAL A 61 12.12 -2.71 0.66
N GLN A 62 12.51 -3.62 1.56
CA GLN A 62 11.78 -4.87 1.79
C GLN A 62 10.34 -4.61 2.27
N CYS A 63 10.14 -3.67 3.20
CA CYS A 63 8.81 -3.26 3.67
C CYS A 63 7.94 -2.73 2.52
N TYR A 64 8.53 -1.93 1.62
CA TYR A 64 7.85 -1.44 0.43
C TYR A 64 7.39 -2.56 -0.51
N HIS A 65 8.23 -3.57 -0.76
CA HIS A 65 7.84 -4.71 -1.59
C HIS A 65 6.66 -5.49 -1.00
N GLN A 66 6.64 -5.65 0.33
CA GLN A 66 5.52 -6.28 1.02
C GLN A 66 4.25 -5.43 0.90
N ALA A 67 4.36 -4.10 1.06
CA ALA A 67 3.24 -3.18 0.90
C ALA A 67 2.66 -3.20 -0.52
N VAL A 68 3.50 -3.17 -1.56
CA VAL A 68 3.05 -3.29 -2.95
C VAL A 68 2.31 -4.60 -3.17
N THR A 69 2.87 -5.72 -2.69
CA THR A 69 2.24 -7.04 -2.82
C THR A 69 0.85 -7.08 -2.17
N ARG A 70 0.71 -6.50 -0.97
CA ARG A 70 -0.56 -6.41 -0.24
C ARG A 70 -1.58 -5.53 -0.95
N VAL A 71 -1.16 -4.37 -1.46
CA VAL A 71 -2.02 -3.47 -2.24
C VAL A 71 -2.48 -4.15 -3.54
N ASP A 72 -1.59 -4.86 -4.22
CA ASP A 72 -1.95 -5.61 -5.43
C ASP A 72 -2.95 -6.74 -5.15
N GLN A 73 -2.81 -7.41 -4.01
CA GLN A 73 -3.79 -8.40 -3.57
C GLN A 73 -5.16 -7.74 -3.31
N ALA A 74 -5.18 -6.65 -2.53
CA ALA A 74 -6.42 -5.91 -2.23
C ALA A 74 -7.10 -5.40 -3.51
N LYS A 75 -6.32 -4.95 -4.50
CA LYS A 75 -6.82 -4.56 -5.82
C LYS A 75 -7.49 -5.73 -6.55
N ARG A 76 -6.88 -6.92 -6.56
CA ARG A 76 -7.46 -8.12 -7.19
C ARG A 76 -8.75 -8.54 -6.51
N GLU A 77 -8.79 -8.52 -5.18
CA GLU A 77 -9.98 -8.86 -4.38
C GLU A 77 -11.12 -7.88 -4.67
N THR A 78 -10.82 -6.57 -4.73
CA THR A 78 -11.80 -5.54 -5.08
C THR A 78 -12.36 -5.74 -6.49
N LEU A 79 -11.51 -6.03 -7.47
CA LEU A 79 -11.95 -6.32 -8.84
C LEU A 79 -12.84 -7.57 -8.92
N GLN A 80 -12.52 -8.61 -8.16
CA GLN A 80 -13.36 -9.80 -8.05
C GLN A 80 -14.73 -9.45 -7.44
N GLN A 81 -14.76 -8.70 -6.34
CA GLN A 81 -16.00 -8.26 -5.70
C GLN A 81 -16.86 -7.41 -6.65
N MET A 82 -16.27 -6.45 -7.37
CA MET A 82 -16.99 -5.65 -8.38
C MET A 82 -17.58 -6.51 -9.50
N SER A 83 -16.84 -7.53 -9.96
CA SER A 83 -17.34 -8.45 -10.98
C SER A 83 -18.54 -9.26 -10.48
N THR A 84 -18.50 -9.70 -9.22
CA THR A 84 -19.58 -10.45 -8.56
C THR A 84 -20.81 -9.56 -8.35
N LEU A 85 -20.62 -8.33 -7.89
CA LEU A 85 -21.70 -7.35 -7.75
C LEU A 85 -22.34 -7.01 -9.11
N SER A 86 -21.54 -6.85 -10.16
CA SER A 86 -22.05 -6.61 -11.51
C SER A 86 -22.88 -7.78 -12.04
N ARG A 87 -22.43 -9.02 -11.79
CA ARG A 87 -23.20 -10.23 -12.12
C ARG A 87 -24.50 -10.30 -11.32
N SER A 88 -24.44 -10.07 -10.00
CA SER A 88 -25.62 -10.04 -9.12
C SER A 88 -26.65 -9.01 -9.57
N ARG A 89 -26.22 -7.78 -9.91
CA ARG A 89 -27.08 -6.73 -10.44
C ARG A 89 -27.77 -7.15 -11.74
N ASN A 90 -27.02 -7.74 -12.67
CA ASN A 90 -27.58 -8.21 -13.94
C ASN A 90 -28.58 -9.36 -13.75
N SER A 91 -28.31 -10.27 -12.80
CA SER A 91 -29.24 -11.34 -12.43
C SER A 91 -30.53 -10.76 -11.82
N ALA A 92 -30.40 -9.81 -10.88
CA ALA A 92 -31.53 -9.17 -10.24
C ALA A 92 -32.45 -8.45 -11.24
N HIS A 93 -31.89 -7.75 -12.24
CA HIS A 93 -32.68 -7.16 -13.32
C HIS A 93 -33.42 -8.21 -14.15
N LYS A 94 -32.78 -9.32 -14.52
CA LYS A 94 -33.45 -10.42 -15.25
C LYS A 94 -34.59 -11.04 -14.45
N TYR A 95 -34.43 -11.24 -13.14
CA TYR A 95 -35.50 -11.75 -12.28
C TYR A 95 -36.69 -10.77 -12.21
N LEU A 96 -36.42 -9.46 -12.12
CA LEU A 96 -37.44 -8.41 -12.15
C LEU A 96 -38.20 -8.39 -13.48
N ASP A 97 -37.49 -8.50 -14.62
CA ASP A 97 -38.10 -8.55 -15.95
C ASP A 97 -39.02 -9.78 -16.11
N VAL A 98 -38.58 -10.96 -15.64
CA VAL A 98 -39.39 -12.18 -15.66
C VAL A 98 -40.62 -12.06 -14.74
N ALA A 99 -40.47 -11.50 -13.54
CA ALA A 99 -41.59 -11.29 -12.62
C ALA A 99 -42.65 -10.34 -13.21
N GLN A 100 -42.24 -9.30 -13.96
CA GLN A 100 -43.15 -8.39 -14.66
C GLN A 100 -43.90 -9.04 -15.81
N GLN A 101 -43.35 -10.09 -16.43
CA GLN A 101 -44.01 -10.85 -17.51
C GLN A 101 -45.02 -11.87 -16.99
N ILE A 102 -44.82 -12.43 -15.79
CA ILE A 102 -45.73 -13.41 -15.18
C ILE A 102 -46.92 -12.74 -14.48
N GLY A 103 -46.76 -11.50 -14.01
CA GLY A 103 -47.82 -10.72 -13.36
C GLY A 103 -48.84 -10.05 -14.29
N ARG A 104 -48.82 -10.38 -15.60
CA ARG A 104 -49.81 -9.95 -16.60
C ARG A 104 -50.60 -11.14 -17.11
#